data_AF-A0A485K9C7-F1
#
_entry.id   AF-A0A485K9C7-F1
#
_cell.length_a   1.000
_cell.length_b   1.000
_cell.length_c   1.000
_cell.angle_alpha   90.00
_cell.angle_beta   90.00
_cell.angle_gamma   90.00
#
_symmetry.space_group_name_H-M   'P 1'
#
loop_
_entity.id
_entity.type
_entity.pdbx_description
1 polymer ?
#
loop_
_entity_poly.entity_id
_entity_poly.type
_entity_poly.pdbx_seq_one_letter_code
_entity_poly.pdbx_strand_id
1 'polypeptide(L)'
;MIDGFDWAQPISQSLHPLPLPQDIEPPLHPSDFILDFARPQTLAAMLPYGSESRELKNIRIARKSHEFSWKQLAVGASLTVAGLGYCATLHSMMAQQSAALASIQAQMTPSSLSAIQPFKTHGKATKAKEDAINTPVPHKYAVPHVTPRKTQDFRGTCWDFATVSVLEYTYRQQGIANGWLTPDTYVSLSEQAYGADLLRLCTSVDKAKCYSTAAANSTEGGFVAELALLAKDIAIFPDAVCPYVPQPDHDTECPGLTAAAKSKNPLRVTVNKLTTVVDAAEIKRALVTDQRAMALSTTMAMLTHYQPCVGELTKDPRCDVTSSQCTLCPPNSFQTACCIPVKDGEDYNLDGEFISHYGMEAEGGHAMTIVGYNDAYRTQDGATGGYILKNSWWDGVDPALGPKHARGSHSIRYWLQDIQAFEERFSCPNSANPNNWYSCQGSVGVIKTKQQGFGGPIAQKVQVNATGDLCLLEETRQDAIANISPLHLNCLDKSSQLCTPGLTYFTRNLTLVGDHFNVLCLFEYNKTGVSHDLCLPPMLIQDIAHTLQPVAEELRENDPDLCGFYFFPYQKQLDQYQRGWEMTVDNLDVTWAPQSYAANAAKFPHLDYSLVRNSTKKQHIPADAPPFPLAVLKQ
;
A
#
# COMPACT_ATOMS: atom_id res chain seq x y z
N MET A 1 -51.37 2.34 -32.46
CA MET A 1 -51.95 2.40 -33.82
C MET A 1 -51.36 3.62 -34.51
N ILE A 2 -50.92 3.44 -35.76
CA ILE A 2 -50.13 4.35 -36.63
C ILE A 2 -48.63 4.29 -36.27
N ASP A 3 -47.84 3.33 -36.80
CA ASP A 3 -47.17 3.27 -38.14
C ASP A 3 -46.28 4.50 -38.38
N GLY A 4 -44.96 4.48 -38.59
CA GLY A 4 -44.03 3.52 -39.19
C GLY A 4 -43.41 4.18 -40.42
N PHE A 5 -42.10 4.50 -40.44
CA PHE A 5 -41.23 4.86 -41.59
C PHE A 5 -39.86 5.28 -40.99
N ASP A 6 -38.66 5.08 -41.55
CA ASP A 6 -38.07 4.12 -42.48
C ASP A 6 -36.55 4.38 -42.44
N TRP A 7 -35.74 3.38 -42.78
CA TRP A 7 -34.28 3.46 -42.84
C TRP A 7 -33.78 3.78 -44.25
N ALA A 8 -32.73 4.64 -44.35
CA ALA A 8 -31.74 4.83 -45.44
C ALA A 8 -31.53 6.35 -45.71
N GLN A 9 -30.35 6.94 -45.99
CA GLN A 9 -28.95 6.53 -46.21
C GLN A 9 -28.08 7.84 -46.17
N PRO A 10 -26.73 7.79 -46.30
CA PRO A 10 -25.79 8.69 -45.61
C PRO A 10 -25.41 9.96 -46.39
N ILE A 11 -25.11 11.03 -45.64
CA ILE A 11 -24.49 12.26 -46.16
C ILE A 11 -22.97 12.06 -46.17
N SER A 12 -22.40 11.99 -47.37
CA SER A 12 -20.98 12.16 -47.62
C SER A 12 -20.59 13.63 -47.47
N GLN A 13 -19.70 13.96 -46.54
CA GLN A 13 -18.97 15.23 -46.59
C GLN A 13 -17.48 14.96 -46.69
N SER A 14 -16.93 15.49 -47.79
CA SER A 14 -15.53 15.51 -48.18
C SER A 14 -14.69 16.33 -47.20
N LEU A 15 -13.71 15.68 -46.57
CA LEU A 15 -12.64 16.34 -45.84
C LEU A 15 -11.57 16.83 -46.83
N HIS A 16 -11.43 18.16 -46.95
CA HIS A 16 -10.25 18.78 -47.52
C HIS A 16 -9.15 18.88 -46.45
N PRO A 17 -7.90 18.47 -46.74
CA PRO A 17 -6.79 18.58 -45.80
C PRO A 17 -6.24 20.01 -45.76
N LEU A 18 -6.10 20.57 -44.55
CA LEU A 18 -5.35 21.81 -44.29
C LEU A 18 -3.83 21.51 -44.19
N PRO A 19 -2.96 22.47 -44.54
CA PRO A 19 -1.56 22.21 -44.87
C PRO A 19 -0.63 22.21 -43.65
N LEU A 20 0.36 21.32 -43.71
CA LEU A 20 1.53 21.27 -42.84
C LEU A 20 2.48 22.45 -43.12
N PRO A 21 3.06 23.09 -42.09
CA PRO A 21 4.25 23.91 -42.24
C PRO A 21 5.50 23.03 -42.26
N GLN A 22 6.30 23.17 -43.32
CA GLN A 22 7.68 22.69 -43.42
C GLN A 22 8.66 23.75 -42.90
N ASP A 23 9.81 23.25 -42.46
CA ASP A 23 11.13 23.89 -42.30
C ASP A 23 11.41 24.72 -41.03
N ILE A 24 12.07 24.09 -40.04
CA ILE A 24 13.32 24.58 -39.41
C ILE A 24 14.22 23.35 -39.06
N GLU A 25 15.53 23.52 -39.30
CA GLU A 25 16.65 22.58 -39.48
C GLU A 25 17.09 21.66 -38.29
N PRO A 26 17.87 20.57 -38.56
CA PRO A 26 18.45 19.64 -37.58
C PRO A 26 19.89 20.04 -37.11
N PRO A 27 20.50 19.32 -36.13
CA PRO A 27 21.38 19.89 -35.12
C PRO A 27 22.88 19.89 -35.45
N LEU A 28 23.61 20.79 -34.79
CA LEU A 28 25.07 20.83 -34.75
C LEU A 28 25.63 19.82 -33.72
N HIS A 29 26.42 18.85 -34.21
CA HIS A 29 27.44 18.15 -33.43
C HIS A 29 28.63 19.07 -33.14
N PRO A 30 29.36 18.81 -32.04
CA PRO A 30 30.76 18.41 -32.25
C PRO A 30 31.13 17.17 -31.43
N SER A 31 31.59 16.16 -32.15
CA SER A 31 32.65 15.24 -31.71
C SER A 31 33.94 16.02 -31.47
N ASP A 32 34.58 15.79 -30.31
CA ASP A 32 36.03 15.56 -30.17
C ASP A 32 36.42 15.68 -28.69
N PHE A 33 36.50 14.55 -28.00
CA PHE A 33 37.58 14.28 -27.02
C PHE A 33 37.73 12.75 -26.89
N ILE A 34 38.62 12.23 -27.72
CA ILE A 34 39.23 10.91 -27.55
C ILE A 34 40.31 11.05 -26.49
N LEU A 35 40.25 10.25 -25.41
CA LEU A 35 41.44 9.71 -24.76
C LEU A 35 41.09 8.29 -24.29
N ASP A 36 41.85 7.35 -24.82
CA ASP A 36 41.67 5.91 -24.67
C ASP A 36 42.82 5.34 -23.81
N PHE A 37 42.54 4.20 -23.18
CA PHE A 37 43.43 3.28 -22.44
C PHE A 37 44.01 3.68 -21.06
N ALA A 38 43.53 3.00 -19.99
CA ALA A 38 44.19 1.81 -19.42
C ALA A 38 43.50 1.29 -18.14
N ARG A 39 43.20 -0.02 -18.09
CA ARG A 39 43.00 -0.85 -16.87
C ARG A 39 44.34 -1.53 -16.50
N PRO A 40 44.43 -2.37 -15.44
CA PRO A 40 44.17 -2.12 -14.02
C PRO A 40 45.37 -2.59 -13.15
N GLN A 41 45.54 -2.10 -11.92
CA GLN A 41 46.39 -2.79 -10.93
C GLN A 41 45.75 -2.82 -9.54
N THR A 42 46.07 -3.93 -8.89
CA THR A 42 45.57 -4.60 -7.70
C THR A 42 45.96 -3.98 -6.35
N LEU A 43 45.12 -4.28 -5.34
CA LEU A 43 45.40 -4.50 -3.91
C LEU A 43 46.25 -3.47 -3.13
N ALA A 44 45.68 -2.91 -2.06
CA ALA A 44 46.15 -3.15 -0.69
C ALA A 44 45.21 -2.51 0.36
N ALA A 45 44.93 -3.29 1.41
CA ALA A 45 44.22 -2.90 2.62
C ALA A 45 45.07 -1.97 3.50
N MET A 46 44.42 -1.07 4.25
CA MET A 46 44.95 -0.55 5.52
C MET A 46 43.83 0.03 6.40
N LEU A 47 43.65 -0.58 7.58
CA LEU A 47 42.91 -0.11 8.75
C LEU A 47 43.82 0.81 9.63
N PRO A 48 43.28 1.48 10.66
CA PRO A 48 43.64 2.86 11.01
C PRO A 48 44.60 3.03 12.21
N TYR A 49 45.22 4.21 12.26
CA TYR A 49 45.87 4.88 13.40
C TYR A 49 45.47 6.35 13.27
N GLY A 50 45.21 7.17 14.29
CA GLY A 50 45.32 7.07 15.73
C GLY A 50 45.00 8.46 16.28
N SER A 51 44.81 8.54 17.59
CA SER A 51 44.40 9.70 18.38
C SER A 51 45.31 10.92 18.26
N GLU A 52 44.75 12.14 18.28
CA GLU A 52 45.34 13.25 19.05
C GLU A 52 44.26 14.17 19.63
N SER A 53 44.32 14.29 20.95
CA SER A 53 43.65 15.24 21.81
C SER A 53 44.27 16.63 21.69
N ARG A 54 43.45 17.70 21.56
CA ARG A 54 43.87 19.06 21.89
C ARG A 54 42.84 19.80 22.73
N GLU A 55 43.38 20.49 23.73
CA GLU A 55 42.76 21.08 24.90
C GLU A 55 41.76 22.21 24.60
N LEU A 56 40.74 22.26 25.45
CA LEU A 56 39.76 23.35 25.59
C LEU A 56 40.38 24.55 26.33
N LYS A 57 40.25 25.75 25.75
CA LYS A 57 40.37 27.02 26.47
C LYS A 57 39.03 27.76 26.50
N ASN A 58 38.54 27.92 27.72
CA ASN A 58 37.48 28.76 28.26
C ASN A 58 36.95 29.91 27.39
N ILE A 59 35.65 29.87 27.06
CA ILE A 59 34.83 31.05 26.78
C ILE A 59 33.73 31.13 27.86
N ARG A 60 33.76 32.20 28.65
CA ARG A 60 32.67 32.60 29.55
C ARG A 60 31.55 33.23 28.71
N ILE A 61 30.35 32.68 28.74
CA ILE A 61 29.13 33.33 28.25
C ILE A 61 28.20 33.59 29.44
N ALA A 62 27.73 34.83 29.52
CA ALA A 62 26.85 35.36 30.55
C ALA A 62 25.48 34.66 30.55
N ARG A 63 25.03 34.24 31.74
CA ARG A 63 23.66 33.78 31.98
C ARG A 63 22.68 34.96 31.92
N LYS A 64 21.70 34.88 31.02
CA LYS A 64 20.35 35.44 31.25
C LYS A 64 19.40 34.26 31.42
N SER A 65 18.72 34.23 32.57
CA SER A 65 17.75 33.21 32.95
C SER A 65 16.43 33.43 32.22
N HIS A 66 15.99 32.45 31.44
CA HIS A 66 14.57 32.20 31.24
C HIS A 66 14.25 30.89 31.95
N GLU A 67 13.39 30.94 32.96
CA GLU A 67 12.85 29.77 33.64
C GLU A 67 12.00 28.96 32.64
N PHE A 68 12.56 27.88 32.13
CA PHE A 68 11.80 26.84 31.44
C PHE A 68 11.28 25.84 32.47
N SER A 69 9.99 25.50 32.37
CA SER A 69 9.34 24.51 33.23
C SER A 69 9.98 23.13 33.00
N TRP A 70 10.62 22.59 34.04
CA TRP A 70 11.23 21.25 34.05
C TRP A 70 10.28 20.13 33.61
N LYS A 71 8.95 20.34 33.68
CA LYS A 71 7.95 19.39 33.20
C LYS A 71 7.92 19.28 31.66
N GLN A 72 8.19 20.35 30.92
CA GLN A 72 8.22 20.30 29.44
C GLN A 72 9.52 19.68 28.91
N LEU A 73 10.65 19.92 29.59
CA LEU A 73 11.92 19.25 29.29
C LEU A 73 11.88 17.76 29.62
N ALA A 74 11.21 17.37 30.72
CA ALA A 74 11.02 15.96 31.05
C ALA A 74 10.12 15.24 30.04
N VAL A 75 8.99 15.83 29.64
CA VAL A 75 8.10 15.24 28.63
C VAL A 75 8.76 15.16 27.25
N GLY A 76 9.49 16.20 26.83
CA GLY A 76 10.24 16.21 25.58
C GLY A 76 11.37 15.17 25.56
N ALA A 77 12.10 15.03 26.68
CA ALA A 77 13.15 14.00 26.80
C ALA A 77 12.56 12.59 26.84
N SER A 78 11.42 12.37 27.50
CA SER A 78 10.75 11.05 27.52
C SER A 78 10.21 10.64 26.15
N LEU A 79 9.63 11.56 25.38
CA LEU A 79 9.17 11.30 24.01
C LEU A 79 10.35 11.05 23.05
N THR A 80 11.46 11.78 23.22
CA THR A 80 12.67 11.57 22.40
C THR A 80 13.36 10.24 22.74
N VAL A 81 13.38 9.84 24.01
CA VAL A 81 13.92 8.53 24.44
C VAL A 81 13.00 7.39 24.01
N ALA A 82 11.68 7.57 24.00
CA ALA A 82 10.73 6.60 23.45
C ALA A 82 10.87 6.47 21.92
N GLY A 83 11.00 7.58 21.20
CA GLY A 83 11.22 7.59 19.75
C GLY A 83 12.58 6.99 19.34
N LEU A 84 13.65 7.32 20.05
CA LEU A 84 14.97 6.70 19.82
C LEU A 84 15.01 5.23 20.24
N GLY A 85 14.28 4.86 21.30
CA GLY A 85 14.07 3.48 21.70
C GLY A 85 13.38 2.66 20.61
N TYR A 86 12.34 3.24 20.00
CA TYR A 86 11.62 2.66 18.86
C TYR A 86 12.52 2.49 17.63
N CYS A 87 13.29 3.52 17.25
CA CYS A 87 14.24 3.43 16.13
C CYS A 87 15.36 2.41 16.36
N ALA A 88 15.83 2.24 17.60
CA ALA A 88 16.84 1.25 17.95
C ALA A 88 16.27 -0.18 17.95
N THR A 89 15.02 -0.37 18.39
CA THR A 89 14.34 -1.66 18.29
C THR A 89 14.08 -2.05 16.83
N LEU A 90 13.70 -1.10 15.96
CA LEU A 90 13.53 -1.36 14.53
C LEU A 90 14.85 -1.73 13.85
N HIS A 91 15.96 -1.02 14.12
CA HIS A 91 17.28 -1.39 13.59
C HIS A 91 17.76 -2.77 14.07
N SER A 92 17.54 -3.09 15.35
CA SER A 92 17.86 -4.42 15.87
C SER A 92 16.99 -5.50 15.25
N MET A 93 15.71 -5.22 15.01
CA MET A 93 14.77 -6.13 14.36
C MET A 93 15.15 -6.37 12.90
N MET A 94 15.56 -5.33 12.16
CA MET A 94 16.03 -5.45 10.77
C MET A 94 17.32 -6.28 10.63
N ALA A 95 18.30 -6.06 11.52
CA ALA A 95 19.52 -6.85 11.55
C ALA A 95 19.21 -8.32 11.90
N GLN A 96 18.24 -8.57 12.77
CA GLN A 96 17.78 -9.91 13.10
C GLN A 96 16.96 -10.55 11.97
N GLN A 97 16.15 -9.80 11.22
CA GLN A 97 15.33 -10.31 10.11
C GLN A 97 16.19 -10.75 8.92
N SER A 98 17.17 -9.93 8.51
CA SER A 98 18.12 -10.27 7.45
C SER A 98 19.02 -11.46 7.83
N ALA A 99 19.50 -11.50 9.07
CA ALA A 99 20.27 -12.64 9.60
C ALA A 99 19.40 -13.91 9.71
N ALA A 100 18.12 -13.77 10.07
CA ALA A 100 17.16 -14.86 10.09
C ALA A 100 16.94 -15.41 8.68
N LEU A 101 16.70 -14.56 7.66
CA LEU A 101 16.52 -15.00 6.26
C LEU A 101 17.74 -15.75 5.71
N ALA A 102 18.94 -15.22 5.95
CA ALA A 102 20.18 -15.90 5.62
C ALA A 102 20.31 -17.26 6.33
N SER A 103 19.83 -17.36 7.58
CA SER A 103 19.79 -18.62 8.32
C SER A 103 18.74 -19.61 7.77
N ILE A 104 17.61 -19.15 7.22
CA ILE A 104 16.62 -19.99 6.52
C ILE A 104 17.27 -20.66 5.30
N GLN A 105 17.91 -19.83 4.47
CA GLN A 105 18.60 -20.30 3.27
C GLN A 105 19.73 -21.28 3.62
N ALA A 106 20.41 -21.09 4.75
CA ALA A 106 21.46 -21.98 5.23
C ALA A 106 20.95 -23.27 5.90
N GLN A 107 19.81 -23.23 6.60
CA GLN A 107 19.20 -24.40 7.25
C GLN A 107 18.43 -25.29 6.27
N MET A 108 18.01 -24.74 5.12
CA MET A 108 17.55 -25.49 3.95
C MET A 108 18.73 -26.18 3.24
N THR A 109 19.46 -27.05 3.94
CA THR A 109 20.40 -28.01 3.32
C THR A 109 19.70 -29.32 2.96
N PRO A 110 20.18 -30.09 1.95
CA PRO A 110 19.40 -31.07 1.17
C PRO A 110 19.06 -32.39 1.89
N SER A 111 19.10 -32.42 3.22
CA SER A 111 19.18 -33.66 4.01
C SER A 111 17.83 -34.32 4.27
N SER A 112 16.71 -33.69 3.90
CA SER A 112 15.36 -34.29 3.86
C SER A 112 14.84 -34.58 2.44
N LEU A 113 15.68 -34.35 1.42
CA LEU A 113 15.40 -34.63 -0.01
C LEU A 113 16.18 -35.82 -0.56
N SER A 114 16.74 -36.67 0.30
CA SER A 114 17.50 -37.87 -0.07
C SER A 114 16.60 -39.03 -0.53
N ALA A 115 15.83 -38.77 -1.59
CA ALA A 115 15.38 -39.76 -2.57
C ALA A 115 15.60 -39.27 -4.02
N ILE A 116 16.51 -38.31 -4.24
CA ILE A 116 16.94 -37.91 -5.57
C ILE A 116 18.36 -38.46 -5.79
N GLN A 117 18.46 -39.50 -6.62
CA GLN A 117 19.73 -40.03 -7.10
C GLN A 117 20.56 -38.92 -7.78
N PRO A 118 21.89 -38.94 -7.66
CA PRO A 118 22.75 -37.92 -8.23
C PRO A 118 22.64 -37.96 -9.77
N PHE A 119 22.05 -36.93 -10.36
CA PHE A 119 22.00 -36.77 -11.80
C PHE A 119 23.42 -36.53 -12.31
N LYS A 120 23.92 -37.51 -13.07
CA LYS A 120 25.05 -37.32 -13.97
C LYS A 120 24.72 -36.22 -14.96
N THR A 121 25.70 -35.36 -15.18
CA THR A 121 25.72 -34.26 -16.14
C THR A 121 25.27 -34.70 -17.54
N HIS A 122 24.09 -34.24 -17.97
CA HIS A 122 23.71 -34.20 -19.38
C HIS A 122 22.94 -32.89 -19.66
N GLY A 123 23.46 -32.07 -20.59
CA GLY A 123 23.01 -30.72 -20.94
C GLY A 123 21.62 -30.58 -21.58
N LYS A 124 20.61 -31.32 -21.08
CA LYS A 124 19.18 -31.15 -21.42
C LYS A 124 18.38 -30.42 -20.35
N ALA A 125 18.80 -30.44 -19.08
CA ALA A 125 18.05 -29.84 -17.97
C ALA A 125 18.11 -28.31 -17.93
N THR A 126 19.23 -27.70 -18.35
CA THR A 126 19.37 -26.24 -18.50
C THR A 126 18.48 -25.71 -19.61
N LYS A 127 18.45 -26.42 -20.75
CA LYS A 127 17.58 -26.07 -21.87
C LYS A 127 16.10 -26.22 -21.54
N ALA A 128 15.70 -27.25 -20.78
CA ALA A 128 14.31 -27.39 -20.33
C ALA A 128 13.87 -26.31 -19.32
N LYS A 129 14.77 -25.82 -18.46
CA LYS A 129 14.50 -24.70 -17.56
C LYS A 129 14.42 -23.37 -18.34
N GLU A 130 15.30 -23.17 -19.32
CA GLU A 130 15.22 -22.02 -20.26
C GLU A 130 13.97 -22.08 -21.16
N ASP A 131 13.63 -23.23 -21.73
CA ASP A 131 12.47 -23.43 -22.60
C ASP A 131 11.15 -23.29 -21.81
N ALA A 132 11.11 -23.73 -20.55
CA ALA A 132 10.00 -23.46 -19.63
C ALA A 132 9.93 -21.97 -19.25
N ILE A 133 11.08 -21.28 -19.13
CA ILE A 133 11.11 -19.83 -18.93
C ILE A 133 10.60 -19.07 -20.18
N ASN A 134 10.84 -19.62 -21.37
CA ASN A 134 10.45 -19.02 -22.64
C ASN A 134 8.99 -19.26 -23.05
N THR A 135 8.19 -19.99 -22.25
CA THR A 135 6.75 -20.13 -22.52
C THR A 135 6.05 -18.81 -22.16
N PRO A 136 5.39 -18.14 -23.13
CA PRO A 136 4.71 -16.88 -22.87
C PRO A 136 3.60 -17.04 -21.83
N VAL A 137 3.60 -16.20 -20.80
CA VAL A 137 2.48 -16.02 -19.87
C VAL A 137 1.63 -14.82 -20.34
N PRO A 138 0.34 -14.74 -19.96
CA PRO A 138 -0.49 -13.56 -20.25
C PRO A 138 0.15 -12.27 -19.74
N HIS A 139 -0.15 -11.12 -20.35
CA HIS A 139 0.35 -9.82 -19.87
C HIS A 139 -0.34 -9.32 -18.59
N LYS A 140 -1.49 -9.88 -18.27
CA LYS A 140 -2.18 -9.66 -17.00
C LYS A 140 -2.88 -10.94 -16.56
N TYR A 141 -2.91 -11.18 -15.27
CA TYR A 141 -3.51 -12.38 -14.70
C TYR A 141 -3.82 -12.14 -13.22
N ALA A 142 -4.95 -12.66 -12.75
CA ALA A 142 -5.22 -12.79 -11.32
C ALA A 142 -5.91 -14.12 -11.05
N VAL A 143 -5.69 -14.65 -9.85
CA VAL A 143 -6.39 -15.85 -9.41
C VAL A 143 -7.84 -15.55 -9.07
N PRO A 144 -8.79 -16.46 -9.37
CA PRO A 144 -10.21 -16.24 -9.08
C PRO A 144 -10.51 -16.47 -7.59
N HIS A 145 -11.68 -16.01 -7.13
CA HIS A 145 -12.22 -16.33 -5.79
C HIS A 145 -11.29 -15.99 -4.60
N VAL A 146 -10.52 -14.91 -4.70
CA VAL A 146 -9.78 -14.37 -3.53
C VAL A 146 -10.79 -13.99 -2.43
N THR A 147 -10.48 -14.33 -1.18
CA THR A 147 -11.34 -14.00 -0.03
C THR A 147 -11.27 -12.51 0.33
N PRO A 148 -12.29 -11.96 1.00
CA PRO A 148 -12.32 -10.56 1.45
C PRO A 148 -11.11 -10.11 2.24
N ARG A 149 -10.85 -8.80 2.24
CA ARG A 149 -9.84 -8.16 3.08
C ARG A 149 -10.19 -8.33 4.57
N LYS A 150 -9.15 -8.49 5.39
CA LYS A 150 -9.22 -8.31 6.85
C LYS A 150 -8.17 -7.29 7.29
N THR A 151 -8.23 -6.80 8.53
CA THR A 151 -7.33 -5.75 9.02
C THR A 151 -6.52 -6.22 10.23
N GLN A 152 -5.21 -6.00 10.19
CA GLN A 152 -4.29 -6.27 11.31
C GLN A 152 -4.23 -5.12 12.33
N ASP A 153 -4.80 -3.97 11.97
CA ASP A 153 -4.87 -2.76 12.78
C ASP A 153 -3.52 -2.37 13.42
N PHE A 154 -3.43 -2.31 14.75
CA PHE A 154 -2.23 -1.82 15.46
C PHE A 154 -1.09 -2.83 15.58
N ARG A 155 -1.28 -4.05 15.09
CA ARG A 155 -0.36 -5.16 15.37
C ARG A 155 0.48 -5.49 14.16
N GLY A 156 1.76 -5.74 14.37
CA GLY A 156 2.75 -6.24 13.42
C GLY A 156 2.53 -7.70 13.02
N THR A 157 1.27 -8.08 12.77
CA THR A 157 0.82 -9.45 12.51
C THR A 157 0.64 -9.74 11.01
N CYS A 158 1.08 -8.85 10.12
CA CYS A 158 0.93 -9.01 8.66
C CYS A 158 1.32 -10.39 8.11
N TRP A 159 2.32 -11.04 8.71
CA TRP A 159 2.77 -12.39 8.36
C TRP A 159 1.71 -13.47 8.60
N ASP A 160 0.90 -13.34 9.67
CA ASP A 160 -0.21 -14.24 9.93
C ASP A 160 -1.36 -14.01 8.95
N PHE A 161 -1.73 -12.76 8.69
CA PHE A 161 -2.75 -12.40 7.69
C PHE A 161 -2.37 -12.89 6.30
N ALA A 162 -1.11 -12.72 5.89
CA ALA A 162 -0.63 -13.20 4.60
C ALA A 162 -0.70 -14.74 4.52
N THR A 163 -0.30 -15.44 5.58
CA THR A 163 -0.35 -16.91 5.65
C THR A 163 -1.79 -17.42 5.63
N VAL A 164 -2.65 -16.85 6.47
CA VAL A 164 -4.06 -17.22 6.59
C VAL A 164 -4.82 -16.90 5.30
N SER A 165 -4.53 -15.80 4.63
CA SER A 165 -5.10 -15.46 3.32
C SER A 165 -4.79 -16.53 2.26
N VAL A 166 -3.57 -17.08 2.22
CA VAL A 166 -3.23 -18.22 1.35
C VAL A 166 -4.00 -19.48 1.75
N LEU A 167 -4.16 -19.76 3.04
CA LEU A 167 -4.92 -20.90 3.54
C LEU A 167 -6.42 -20.80 3.23
N GLU A 168 -7.02 -19.63 3.39
CA GLU A 168 -8.40 -19.35 3.02
C GLU A 168 -8.63 -19.51 1.53
N TYR A 169 -7.74 -18.95 0.71
CA TYR A 169 -7.78 -19.08 -0.74
C TYR A 169 -7.76 -20.56 -1.15
N THR A 170 -6.79 -21.34 -0.65
CA THR A 170 -6.65 -22.76 -1.01
C THR A 170 -7.82 -23.61 -0.51
N TYR A 171 -8.35 -23.33 0.68
CA TYR A 171 -9.56 -23.97 1.21
C TYR A 171 -10.74 -23.72 0.26
N ARG A 172 -10.93 -22.47 -0.16
CA ARG A 172 -12.04 -22.12 -1.04
C ARG A 172 -11.90 -22.76 -2.41
N GLN A 173 -10.73 -22.68 -3.05
CA GLN A 173 -10.49 -23.29 -4.37
C GLN A 173 -10.78 -24.78 -4.36
N GLN A 174 -10.24 -25.51 -3.38
CA GLN A 174 -10.46 -26.95 -3.29
C GLN A 174 -11.93 -27.28 -2.97
N GLY A 175 -12.58 -26.50 -2.11
CA GLY A 175 -14.01 -26.64 -1.83
C GLY A 175 -14.89 -26.47 -3.07
N ILE A 176 -14.61 -25.45 -3.89
CA ILE A 176 -15.32 -25.21 -5.16
C ILE A 176 -15.06 -26.35 -6.15
N ALA A 177 -13.79 -26.74 -6.33
CA ALA A 177 -13.40 -27.78 -7.28
C ALA A 177 -14.05 -29.16 -6.98
N ASN A 178 -14.36 -29.44 -5.72
CA ASN A 178 -15.02 -30.67 -5.29
C ASN A 178 -16.54 -30.54 -5.10
N GLY A 179 -17.12 -29.35 -5.34
CA GLY A 179 -18.54 -29.08 -5.13
C GLY A 179 -18.97 -29.05 -3.65
N TRP A 180 -18.03 -28.80 -2.73
CA TRP A 180 -18.28 -28.71 -1.30
C TRP A 180 -18.54 -27.27 -0.81
N LEU A 181 -18.21 -26.28 -1.64
CA LEU A 181 -18.52 -24.86 -1.44
C LEU A 181 -19.08 -24.29 -2.74
N THR A 182 -19.96 -23.29 -2.63
CA THR A 182 -20.41 -22.50 -3.78
C THR A 182 -19.40 -21.37 -4.07
N PRO A 183 -19.30 -20.87 -5.32
CA PRO A 183 -18.33 -19.84 -5.68
C PRO A 183 -18.42 -18.53 -4.87
N ASP A 184 -19.60 -18.19 -4.35
CA ASP A 184 -19.88 -17.01 -3.52
C ASP A 184 -19.65 -17.26 -2.01
N THR A 185 -19.19 -18.45 -1.61
CA THR A 185 -18.95 -18.79 -0.19
C THR A 185 -17.48 -19.00 0.10
N TYR A 186 -17.08 -18.66 1.32
CA TYR A 186 -15.76 -18.91 1.86
C TYR A 186 -15.83 -19.19 3.36
N VAL A 187 -14.79 -19.80 3.91
CA VAL A 187 -14.66 -19.96 5.37
C VAL A 187 -13.58 -19.00 5.84
N SER A 188 -13.95 -18.10 6.74
CA SER A 188 -13.03 -17.20 7.43
C SER A 188 -12.23 -18.00 8.45
N LEU A 189 -10.90 -17.95 8.37
CA LEU A 189 -10.00 -18.56 9.34
C LEU A 189 -9.58 -17.54 10.39
N SER A 190 -9.07 -18.00 11.54
CA SER A 190 -8.67 -17.14 12.66
C SER A 190 -7.17 -16.86 12.64
N GLU A 191 -6.79 -15.63 12.30
CA GLU A 191 -5.42 -15.11 12.47
C GLU A 191 -4.98 -15.17 13.94
N GLN A 192 -5.87 -14.77 14.86
CA GLN A 192 -5.60 -14.78 16.30
C GLN A 192 -5.29 -16.17 16.84
N ALA A 193 -6.07 -17.20 16.47
CA ALA A 193 -5.81 -18.57 16.89
C ALA A 193 -4.54 -19.13 16.24
N TYR A 194 -4.27 -18.77 14.98
CA TYR A 194 -3.06 -19.18 14.29
C TYR A 194 -1.81 -18.58 14.95
N GLY A 195 -1.77 -17.26 15.16
CA GLY A 195 -0.67 -16.56 15.83
C GLY A 195 -0.43 -17.08 17.25
N ALA A 196 -1.50 -17.24 18.04
CA ALA A 196 -1.40 -17.76 19.41
C ALA A 196 -0.89 -19.22 19.45
N ASP A 197 -1.36 -20.10 18.56
CA ASP A 197 -0.91 -21.49 18.53
C ASP A 197 0.54 -21.61 18.02
N LEU A 198 0.91 -20.78 17.04
CA LEU A 198 2.28 -20.71 16.54
C LEU A 198 3.22 -20.22 17.63
N LEU A 199 2.93 -19.09 18.29
CA LEU A 199 3.71 -18.58 19.42
C LEU A 199 3.85 -19.63 20.53
N ARG A 200 2.78 -20.36 20.85
CA ARG A 200 2.85 -21.49 21.79
C ARG A 200 3.81 -22.58 21.32
N LEU A 201 3.73 -23.03 20.07
CA LEU A 201 4.64 -24.05 19.52
C LEU A 201 6.09 -23.58 19.55
N CYS A 202 6.32 -22.34 19.15
CA CYS A 202 7.62 -21.69 19.12
C CYS A 202 8.23 -21.53 20.51
N THR A 203 7.43 -21.38 21.55
CA THR A 203 7.94 -21.18 22.92
C THR A 203 8.04 -22.48 23.73
N SER A 204 7.19 -23.46 23.42
CA SER A 204 7.04 -24.68 24.24
C SER A 204 7.47 -25.99 23.58
N VAL A 205 7.51 -26.07 22.25
CA VAL A 205 7.77 -27.33 21.53
C VAL A 205 9.12 -27.30 20.84
N ASP A 206 9.35 -26.35 19.92
CA ASP A 206 10.59 -26.32 19.13
C ASP A 206 10.97 -24.90 18.71
N LYS A 207 11.69 -24.21 19.61
CA LYS A 207 12.22 -22.85 19.40
C LYS A 207 13.07 -22.73 18.13
N ALA A 208 13.71 -23.81 17.68
CA ALA A 208 14.61 -23.76 16.53
C ALA A 208 13.88 -23.65 15.19
N LYS A 209 12.57 -23.91 15.17
CA LYS A 209 11.73 -23.83 13.96
C LYS A 209 11.04 -22.47 13.76
N CYS A 210 11.34 -21.51 14.64
CA CYS A 210 10.70 -20.22 14.65
C CYS A 210 11.75 -19.10 14.74
N TYR A 211 11.45 -17.98 14.11
CA TYR A 211 12.39 -16.88 13.97
C TYR A 211 12.04 -15.76 14.96
N SER A 212 11.34 -14.72 14.49
CA SER A 212 10.99 -13.54 15.28
C SER A 212 10.02 -13.88 16.40
N THR A 213 9.00 -14.71 16.10
CA THR A 213 7.93 -15.07 17.03
C THR A 213 8.46 -15.73 18.31
N ALA A 214 9.47 -16.61 18.18
CA ALA A 214 10.14 -17.25 19.33
C ALA A 214 11.09 -16.30 20.08
N ALA A 215 11.85 -15.48 19.35
CA ALA A 215 12.84 -14.59 19.94
C ALA A 215 12.20 -13.45 20.75
N ALA A 216 11.12 -12.88 20.23
CA ALA A 216 10.40 -11.78 20.86
C ALA A 216 9.33 -12.26 21.87
N ASN A 217 8.96 -13.54 21.83
CA ASN A 217 7.81 -14.07 22.59
C ASN A 217 6.55 -13.23 22.36
N SER A 218 6.31 -12.87 21.11
CA SER A 218 5.21 -12.01 20.65
C SER A 218 4.82 -12.41 19.23
N THR A 219 3.61 -12.04 18.79
CA THR A 219 3.18 -12.18 17.39
C THR A 219 3.46 -10.93 16.55
N GLU A 220 4.01 -9.88 17.18
CA GLU A 220 4.50 -8.66 16.55
C GLU A 220 5.79 -8.97 15.75
N GLY A 221 5.61 -9.43 14.51
CA GLY A 221 6.64 -9.88 13.60
C GLY A 221 6.80 -11.40 13.55
N GLY A 222 6.88 -11.95 12.34
CA GLY A 222 6.99 -13.37 12.06
C GLY A 222 7.21 -13.62 10.56
N PHE A 223 7.21 -14.89 10.14
CA PHE A 223 7.48 -15.25 8.74
C PHE A 223 6.48 -16.29 8.24
N VAL A 224 6.06 -16.13 6.98
CA VAL A 224 5.12 -17.07 6.33
C VAL A 224 5.67 -18.50 6.28
N ALA A 225 6.99 -18.63 6.10
CA ALA A 225 7.66 -19.93 6.08
C ALA A 225 7.50 -20.75 7.37
N GLU A 226 7.17 -20.12 8.52
CA GLU A 226 6.98 -20.82 9.79
C GLU A 226 5.85 -21.85 9.74
N LEU A 227 4.81 -21.62 8.92
CA LEU A 227 3.76 -22.62 8.69
C LEU A 227 4.34 -23.95 8.18
N ALA A 228 5.25 -23.90 7.21
CA ALA A 228 5.82 -25.11 6.63
C ALA A 228 6.74 -25.83 7.63
N LEU A 229 7.46 -25.09 8.46
CA LEU A 229 8.35 -25.64 9.50
C LEU A 229 7.56 -26.35 10.61
N LEU A 230 6.37 -25.82 10.95
CA LEU A 230 5.52 -26.32 12.03
C LEU A 230 4.32 -27.14 11.55
N ALA A 231 4.26 -27.48 10.26
CA ALA A 231 3.10 -28.09 9.60
C ALA A 231 2.57 -29.38 10.26
N LYS A 232 3.41 -30.09 11.03
CA LYS A 232 3.01 -31.32 11.74
C LYS A 232 2.22 -31.05 13.02
N ASP A 233 2.50 -29.93 13.68
CA ASP A 233 2.06 -29.64 15.05
C ASP A 233 1.03 -28.51 15.11
N ILE A 234 1.02 -27.64 14.10
CA ILE A 234 0.12 -26.49 14.03
C ILE A 234 -1.30 -26.89 13.64
N ALA A 235 -2.28 -26.32 14.34
CA ALA A 235 -3.69 -26.49 14.04
C ALA A 235 -4.29 -25.19 13.50
N ILE A 236 -5.07 -25.29 12.42
CA ILE A 236 -5.76 -24.16 11.80
C ILE A 236 -7.22 -24.14 12.27
N PHE A 237 -7.74 -22.98 12.62
CA PHE A 237 -9.09 -22.85 13.16
C PHE A 237 -9.97 -21.86 12.39
N PRO A 238 -11.30 -22.05 12.39
CA PRO A 238 -12.24 -21.05 11.91
C PRO A 238 -12.22 -19.79 12.78
N ASP A 239 -12.45 -18.62 12.18
CA ASP A 239 -12.58 -17.30 12.83
C ASP A 239 -13.45 -17.33 14.11
N ALA A 240 -14.54 -18.10 14.11
CA ALA A 240 -15.50 -18.18 15.20
C ALA A 240 -14.93 -18.83 16.48
N VAL A 241 -13.78 -19.52 16.41
CA VAL A 241 -13.12 -20.00 17.63
C VAL A 241 -12.59 -18.83 18.46
N CYS A 242 -12.17 -17.76 17.78
CA CYS A 242 -11.34 -16.70 18.32
C CYS A 242 -11.25 -15.55 17.32
N PRO A 243 -12.20 -14.60 17.36
CA PRO A 243 -12.14 -13.41 16.53
C PRO A 243 -10.85 -12.64 16.79
N TYR A 244 -10.37 -11.92 15.78
CA TYR A 244 -9.16 -11.13 15.89
C TYR A 244 -9.28 -10.02 16.93
N VAL A 245 -8.24 -9.85 17.76
CA VAL A 245 -8.14 -8.76 18.73
C VAL A 245 -7.12 -7.75 18.21
N PRO A 246 -7.56 -6.55 17.78
CA PRO A 246 -6.70 -5.59 17.11
C PRO A 246 -5.77 -4.81 18.05
N GLN A 247 -5.98 -4.89 19.35
CA GLN A 247 -5.14 -4.22 20.34
C GLN A 247 -3.83 -5.00 20.59
N PRO A 248 -2.70 -4.30 20.74
CA PRO A 248 -1.44 -4.92 21.17
C PRO A 248 -1.56 -5.64 22.53
N ASP A 249 -0.58 -6.50 22.85
CA ASP A 249 -0.50 -7.28 24.09
C ASP A 249 -1.54 -8.42 24.25
N HIS A 250 -2.34 -8.67 23.21
CA HIS A 250 -3.31 -9.78 23.16
C HIS A 250 -2.78 -11.01 22.40
N ASP A 251 -1.46 -11.17 22.28
CA ASP A 251 -0.77 -12.20 21.48
C ASP A 251 -1.24 -13.65 21.72
N THR A 252 -1.60 -13.98 22.96
CA THR A 252 -1.98 -15.35 23.37
C THR A 252 -3.44 -15.49 23.73
N GLU A 253 -4.23 -14.41 23.64
CA GLU A 253 -5.61 -14.41 24.07
C GLU A 253 -6.49 -15.14 23.06
N CYS A 254 -6.88 -16.36 23.43
CA CYS A 254 -7.74 -17.16 22.59
C CYS A 254 -8.52 -18.20 23.42
N PRO A 255 -9.57 -17.79 24.16
CA PRO A 255 -10.28 -18.69 25.07
C PRO A 255 -10.89 -19.93 24.40
N GLY A 256 -11.25 -19.82 23.12
CA GLY A 256 -11.78 -20.95 22.35
C GLY A 256 -10.74 -22.00 21.97
N LEU A 257 -9.44 -21.69 22.07
CA LEU A 257 -8.33 -22.60 21.74
C LEU A 257 -8.10 -23.65 22.85
N THR A 258 -9.11 -24.49 23.09
CA THR A 258 -9.08 -25.54 24.11
C THR A 258 -8.61 -26.89 23.56
N ALA A 259 -8.20 -27.82 24.42
CA ALA A 259 -7.91 -29.20 24.02
C ALA A 259 -9.14 -29.90 23.40
N ALA A 260 -10.34 -29.59 23.89
CA ALA A 260 -11.60 -30.08 23.33
C ALA A 260 -11.83 -29.54 21.90
N ALA A 261 -11.63 -28.24 21.68
CA ALA A 261 -11.72 -27.64 20.35
C ALA A 261 -10.69 -28.25 19.39
N LYS A 262 -9.44 -28.41 19.83
CA LYS A 262 -8.36 -29.08 19.06
C LYS A 262 -8.73 -30.51 18.64
N SER A 263 -9.19 -31.34 19.59
CA SER A 263 -9.51 -32.76 19.33
C SER A 263 -10.73 -32.98 18.42
N LYS A 264 -11.65 -32.01 18.35
CA LYS A 264 -12.86 -32.08 17.51
C LYS A 264 -12.78 -31.20 16.26
N ASN A 265 -11.64 -30.53 16.03
CA ASN A 265 -11.48 -29.61 14.91
C ASN A 265 -11.53 -30.37 13.56
N PRO A 266 -12.47 -30.05 12.66
CA PRO A 266 -12.52 -30.67 11.34
C PRO A 266 -11.43 -30.15 10.39
N LEU A 267 -10.90 -28.94 10.63
CA LEU A 267 -9.90 -28.34 9.76
C LEU A 267 -8.56 -29.09 9.87
N ARG A 268 -8.10 -29.62 8.74
CA ARG A 268 -6.86 -30.38 8.62
C ARG A 268 -6.23 -30.08 7.27
N VAL A 269 -5.10 -29.40 7.32
CA VAL A 269 -4.29 -29.03 6.16
C VAL A 269 -3.01 -29.87 6.15
N THR A 270 -2.52 -30.19 4.96
CA THR A 270 -1.20 -30.79 4.75
C THR A 270 -0.38 -29.85 3.88
N VAL A 271 0.79 -29.44 4.34
CA VAL A 271 1.75 -28.69 3.51
C VAL A 271 2.53 -29.70 2.67
N ASN A 272 2.28 -29.70 1.37
CA ASN A 272 2.94 -30.59 0.41
C ASN A 272 4.33 -30.06 0.05
N LYS A 273 4.43 -28.73 -0.18
CA LYS A 273 5.66 -28.07 -0.63
C LYS A 273 5.64 -26.59 -0.29
N LEU A 274 6.81 -26.04 0.04
CA LEU A 274 7.09 -24.60 0.05
C LEU A 274 8.12 -24.31 -1.03
N THR A 275 7.85 -23.33 -1.90
CA THR A 275 8.82 -22.83 -2.89
C THR A 275 8.90 -21.31 -2.76
N THR A 276 10.10 -20.78 -2.56
CA THR A 276 10.33 -19.34 -2.53
C THR A 276 10.90 -18.88 -3.88
N VAL A 277 10.29 -17.86 -4.47
CA VAL A 277 10.71 -17.25 -5.73
C VAL A 277 10.92 -15.75 -5.56
N VAL A 278 11.83 -15.19 -6.34
CA VAL A 278 12.23 -13.76 -6.26
C VAL A 278 12.11 -13.09 -7.61
N ASP A 279 12.52 -13.75 -8.69
CA ASP A 279 12.49 -13.18 -10.03
C ASP A 279 11.07 -12.93 -10.54
N ALA A 280 10.84 -11.78 -11.17
CA ALA A 280 9.52 -11.37 -11.63
C ALA A 280 8.92 -12.34 -12.66
N ALA A 281 9.74 -12.89 -13.58
CA ALA A 281 9.24 -13.85 -14.57
C ALA A 281 8.91 -15.20 -13.92
N GLU A 282 9.68 -15.62 -12.91
CA GLU A 282 9.36 -16.82 -12.12
C GLU A 282 8.09 -16.66 -11.29
N ILE A 283 7.89 -15.51 -10.64
CA ILE A 283 6.67 -15.18 -9.89
C ILE A 283 5.43 -15.24 -10.79
N LYS A 284 5.47 -14.55 -11.95
CA LYS A 284 4.35 -14.56 -12.92
C LYS A 284 4.04 -15.96 -13.41
N ARG A 285 5.07 -16.76 -13.72
CA ARG A 285 4.88 -18.13 -14.17
C ARG A 285 4.29 -19.01 -13.07
N ALA A 286 4.74 -18.86 -11.83
CA ALA A 286 4.16 -19.57 -10.69
C ALA A 286 2.68 -19.24 -10.51
N LEU A 287 2.30 -17.95 -10.56
CA LEU A 287 0.89 -17.53 -10.51
C LEU A 287 0.03 -18.21 -11.58
N VAL A 288 0.51 -18.23 -12.83
CA VAL A 288 -0.24 -18.78 -13.98
C VAL A 288 -0.27 -20.31 -13.98
N THR A 289 0.86 -20.95 -13.67
CA THR A 289 0.99 -22.41 -13.72
C THR A 289 0.27 -23.08 -12.56
N ASP A 290 0.47 -22.55 -11.36
CA ASP A 290 -0.07 -23.15 -10.15
C ASP A 290 -1.50 -22.66 -9.87
N GLN A 291 -1.89 -21.53 -10.44
CA GLN A 291 -3.20 -20.90 -10.23
C GLN A 291 -3.51 -20.68 -8.75
N ARG A 292 -2.52 -20.20 -7.99
CA ARG A 292 -2.61 -19.99 -6.55
C ARG A 292 -2.20 -18.59 -6.13
N ALA A 293 -2.92 -18.06 -5.14
CA ALA A 293 -2.43 -16.95 -4.35
C ALA A 293 -1.18 -17.40 -3.57
N MET A 294 -0.19 -16.53 -3.47
CA MET A 294 1.07 -16.79 -2.76
C MET A 294 1.31 -15.68 -1.74
N ALA A 295 2.14 -15.91 -0.74
CA ALA A 295 2.49 -14.85 0.19
C ALA A 295 3.70 -14.08 -0.34
N LEU A 296 3.71 -12.76 -0.20
CA LEU A 296 4.83 -11.90 -0.54
C LEU A 296 5.36 -11.27 0.75
N SER A 297 6.68 -11.34 0.96
CA SER A 297 7.38 -10.62 2.01
C SER A 297 8.28 -9.56 1.38
N THR A 298 8.30 -8.35 1.92
CA THR A 298 9.10 -7.22 1.39
C THR A 298 9.57 -6.32 2.52
N THR A 299 10.71 -5.67 2.34
CA THR A 299 11.12 -4.53 3.16
C THR A 299 10.28 -3.29 2.82
N MET A 300 9.61 -2.69 3.79
CA MET A 300 8.95 -1.39 3.65
C MET A 300 9.96 -0.26 3.78
N ALA A 301 9.64 0.85 3.12
CA ALA A 301 10.39 2.09 3.22
C ALA A 301 9.60 3.17 3.94
N MET A 302 10.33 3.98 4.70
CA MET A 302 9.94 5.37 4.95
C MET A 302 10.51 6.24 3.84
N LEU A 303 9.74 7.22 3.39
CA LEU A 303 10.13 8.16 2.35
C LEU A 303 10.57 9.50 2.97
N THR A 304 11.73 9.99 2.56
CA THR A 304 12.02 11.42 2.65
C THR A 304 11.59 12.09 1.36
N HIS A 305 10.57 12.95 1.45
CA HIS A 305 10.13 13.84 0.38
C HIS A 305 10.85 15.19 0.46
N TYR A 306 10.90 15.91 -0.65
CA TYR A 306 11.64 17.15 -0.81
C TYR A 306 10.70 18.25 -1.30
N GLN A 307 10.14 18.99 -0.33
CA GLN A 307 9.17 20.03 -0.60
C GLN A 307 9.82 21.15 -1.44
N PRO A 308 9.25 21.47 -2.62
CA PRO A 308 9.84 22.46 -3.51
C PRO A 308 9.65 23.87 -2.94
N CYS A 309 10.69 24.69 -3.03
CA CYS A 309 10.71 26.07 -2.55
C CYS A 309 9.94 27.02 -3.49
N VAL A 310 8.61 26.90 -3.52
CA VAL A 310 7.73 27.68 -4.39
C VAL A 310 6.91 28.73 -3.62
N GLY A 311 6.59 29.82 -4.33
CA GLY A 311 5.89 31.01 -3.82
C GLY A 311 6.37 31.48 -2.45
N GLU A 312 5.53 31.47 -1.42
CA GLU A 312 5.88 32.01 -0.10
C GLU A 312 7.02 31.26 0.58
N LEU A 313 7.16 29.96 0.27
CA LEU A 313 8.23 29.13 0.82
C LEU A 313 9.61 29.63 0.36
N THR A 314 9.70 30.37 -0.75
CA THR A 314 10.96 31.03 -1.19
C THR A 314 11.54 31.99 -0.15
N LYS A 315 10.74 32.46 0.81
CA LYS A 315 11.17 33.33 1.92
C LYS A 315 11.75 32.55 3.10
N ASP A 316 11.59 31.23 3.13
CA ASP A 316 12.17 30.39 4.17
C ASP A 316 13.71 30.40 4.03
N PRO A 317 14.48 30.61 5.11
CA PRO A 317 15.94 30.56 5.05
C PRO A 317 16.52 29.25 4.51
N ARG A 318 15.77 28.14 4.54
CA ARG A 318 16.16 26.85 3.93
C ARG A 318 16.03 26.85 2.41
N CYS A 319 15.31 27.80 1.85
CA CYS A 319 15.11 27.96 0.40
C CYS A 319 16.10 28.93 -0.25
N ASP A 320 16.93 29.60 0.55
CA ASP A 320 17.99 30.49 0.05
C ASP A 320 19.25 29.67 -0.30
N VAL A 321 19.65 29.69 -1.57
CA VAL A 321 20.86 29.00 -2.07
C VAL A 321 22.15 29.44 -1.40
N THR A 322 22.18 30.62 -0.78
CA THR A 322 23.34 31.13 -0.04
C THR A 322 23.34 30.70 1.43
N SER A 323 22.21 30.17 1.92
CA SER A 323 22.06 29.69 3.28
C SER A 323 22.72 28.33 3.47
N SER A 324 23.38 28.14 4.62
CA SER A 324 23.90 26.83 5.03
C SER A 324 22.81 25.80 5.35
N GLN A 325 21.54 26.23 5.36
CA GLN A 325 20.38 25.36 5.58
C GLN A 325 19.74 24.88 4.26
N CYS A 326 20.24 25.34 3.11
CA CYS A 326 19.78 24.85 1.82
C CYS A 326 20.14 23.38 1.63
N THR A 327 19.14 22.54 1.39
CA THR A 327 19.31 21.17 0.92
C THR A 327 19.05 21.16 -0.58
N LEU A 328 20.01 20.67 -1.37
CA LEU A 328 19.85 20.58 -2.81
C LEU A 328 18.67 19.67 -3.15
N CYS A 329 17.81 20.13 -4.06
CA CYS A 329 16.76 19.29 -4.61
C CYS A 329 17.39 18.10 -5.38
N PRO A 330 16.77 16.91 -5.34
CA PRO A 330 17.23 15.76 -6.09
C PRO A 330 17.25 16.03 -7.62
N PRO A 331 18.07 15.29 -8.38
CA PRO A 331 18.13 15.44 -9.83
C PRO A 331 16.77 15.15 -10.47
N ASN A 332 16.34 16.01 -11.41
CA ASN A 332 15.03 15.98 -12.07
C ASN A 332 13.82 16.44 -11.21
N SER A 333 14.06 16.89 -9.97
CA SER A 333 13.03 17.44 -9.09
C SER A 333 12.90 18.96 -9.25
N PHE A 334 12.12 19.40 -10.24
CA PHE A 334 11.46 20.72 -10.33
C PHE A 334 12.35 22.00 -10.31
N GLN A 335 11.70 23.16 -10.46
CA GLN A 335 12.26 24.46 -10.90
C GLN A 335 13.12 25.22 -9.86
N THR A 336 13.54 24.60 -8.77
CA THR A 336 14.22 25.25 -7.63
C THR A 336 15.50 24.52 -7.25
N ALA A 337 16.52 25.25 -6.79
CA ALA A 337 17.79 24.65 -6.39
C ALA A 337 17.77 24.06 -4.98
N CYS A 338 17.07 24.71 -4.04
CA CYS A 338 16.90 24.25 -2.66
C CYS A 338 15.50 23.66 -2.45
N CYS A 339 15.42 22.61 -1.65
CA CYS A 339 14.19 21.95 -1.20
C CYS A 339 14.22 21.75 0.31
N ILE A 340 13.06 21.58 0.93
CA ILE A 340 12.94 21.28 2.36
C ILE A 340 12.66 19.78 2.53
N PRO A 341 13.56 19.01 3.17
CA PRO A 341 13.32 17.59 3.39
C PRO A 341 12.20 17.39 4.43
N VAL A 342 11.20 16.59 4.07
CA VAL A 342 10.10 16.12 4.90
C VAL A 342 10.25 14.62 5.05
N LYS A 343 10.56 14.18 6.27
CA LYS A 343 10.82 12.77 6.59
C LYS A 343 9.54 12.04 6.98
N ASP A 344 9.68 10.73 7.19
CA ASP A 344 8.64 9.86 7.73
C ASP A 344 7.40 9.75 6.82
N GLY A 345 7.59 9.92 5.50
CA GLY A 345 6.55 9.69 4.50
C GLY A 345 6.29 8.20 4.28
N GLU A 346 5.07 7.87 3.86
CA GLU A 346 4.65 6.50 3.55
C GLU A 346 5.14 6.09 2.15
N ASP A 347 5.54 4.84 1.96
CA ASP A 347 5.98 4.32 0.66
C ASP A 347 4.84 3.76 -0.22
N TYR A 348 3.64 4.27 0.02
CA TYR A 348 2.43 4.04 -0.75
C TYR A 348 1.59 5.32 -0.83
N ASN A 349 0.76 5.43 -1.88
CA ASN A 349 -0.20 6.53 -2.01
C ASN A 349 -1.62 6.10 -1.56
N LEU A 350 -2.52 7.08 -1.48
CA LEU A 350 -3.94 6.91 -1.14
C LEU A 350 -4.77 6.19 -2.22
N ASP A 351 -4.17 5.83 -3.35
CA ASP A 351 -4.75 4.94 -4.37
C ASP A 351 -4.22 3.51 -4.24
N GLY A 352 -3.47 3.20 -3.18
CA GLY A 352 -2.96 1.84 -2.92
C GLY A 352 -1.82 1.42 -3.84
N GLU A 353 -1.12 2.36 -4.45
CA GLU A 353 0.10 2.10 -5.22
C GLU A 353 1.32 2.25 -4.34
N PHE A 354 2.19 1.25 -4.30
CA PHE A 354 3.49 1.38 -3.67
C PHE A 354 4.42 2.24 -4.53
N ILE A 355 5.12 3.15 -3.87
CA ILE A 355 5.99 4.16 -4.47
C ILE A 355 7.43 3.63 -4.49
N SER A 356 8.12 3.85 -5.62
CA SER A 356 9.58 3.78 -5.65
C SER A 356 10.16 5.19 -5.65
N HIS A 357 10.98 5.49 -4.64
CA HIS A 357 11.47 6.85 -4.40
C HIS A 357 12.99 6.86 -4.17
N TYR A 358 13.67 7.92 -4.59
CA TYR A 358 15.11 8.06 -4.35
C TYR A 358 15.42 8.24 -2.86
N GLY A 359 14.49 8.84 -2.10
CA GLY A 359 14.56 9.05 -0.65
C GLY A 359 14.06 7.88 0.20
N MET A 360 14.02 6.66 -0.34
CA MET A 360 13.66 5.45 0.43
C MET A 360 14.73 5.10 1.48
N GLU A 361 14.29 4.95 2.72
CA GLU A 361 15.05 4.41 3.85
C GLU A 361 14.30 3.19 4.44
N ALA A 362 15.01 2.15 4.85
CA ALA A 362 14.37 0.92 5.33
C ALA A 362 13.65 1.18 6.67
N GLU A 363 12.39 0.78 6.76
CA GLU A 363 11.55 0.89 7.95
C GLU A 363 11.45 -0.44 8.70
N GLY A 364 11.16 -1.52 7.96
CA GLY A 364 10.89 -2.84 8.52
C GLY A 364 10.41 -3.82 7.45
N GLY A 365 9.99 -5.02 7.87
CA GLY A 365 9.40 -6.03 6.97
C GLY A 365 7.88 -5.99 6.97
N HIS A 366 7.26 -6.29 5.83
CA HIS A 366 5.82 -6.45 5.69
C HIS A 366 5.48 -7.67 4.84
N ALA A 367 4.34 -8.30 5.13
CA ALA A 367 3.85 -9.46 4.42
C ALA A 367 2.44 -9.22 3.88
N MET A 368 2.22 -9.62 2.64
CA MET A 368 0.96 -9.47 1.91
C MET A 368 0.67 -10.75 1.11
N THR A 369 -0.46 -10.83 0.43
CA THR A 369 -0.76 -11.93 -0.48
C THR A 369 -0.69 -11.44 -1.93
N ILE A 370 0.20 -12.01 -2.74
CA ILE A 370 0.17 -11.78 -4.19
C ILE A 370 -0.96 -12.61 -4.81
N VAL A 371 -1.82 -11.94 -5.56
CA VAL A 371 -3.02 -12.53 -6.19
C VAL A 371 -3.03 -12.36 -7.70
N GLY A 372 -2.14 -11.55 -8.26
CA GLY A 372 -2.07 -11.31 -9.68
C GLY A 372 -0.96 -10.36 -10.09
N TYR A 373 -0.98 -9.97 -11.36
CA TYR A 373 -0.12 -8.97 -11.95
C TYR A 373 -0.76 -8.34 -13.18
N ASN A 374 -0.26 -7.17 -13.55
CA ASN A 374 -0.58 -6.52 -14.82
C ASN A 374 0.68 -5.82 -15.34
N ASP A 375 1.12 -6.16 -16.54
CA ASP A 375 2.31 -5.59 -17.21
C ASP A 375 2.05 -4.22 -17.83
N ALA A 376 0.78 -3.84 -18.04
CA ALA A 376 0.38 -2.64 -18.75
C ALA A 376 -0.16 -1.53 -17.85
N TYR A 377 -0.48 -1.83 -16.58
CA TYR A 377 -0.91 -0.82 -15.63
C TYR A 377 0.23 0.19 -15.38
N ARG A 378 -0.11 1.48 -15.37
CA ARG A 378 0.84 2.57 -15.12
C ARG A 378 0.44 3.31 -13.86
N THR A 379 1.33 3.35 -12.88
CA THR A 379 1.11 4.07 -11.63
C THR A 379 1.10 5.58 -11.84
N GLN A 380 0.64 6.33 -10.85
CA GLN A 380 0.70 7.80 -10.85
C GLN A 380 2.14 8.32 -10.98
N ASP A 381 3.11 7.57 -10.44
CA ASP A 381 4.55 7.87 -10.52
C ASP A 381 5.20 7.43 -11.84
N GLY A 382 4.40 6.89 -12.76
CA GLY A 382 4.82 6.53 -14.10
C GLY A 382 5.52 5.18 -14.21
N ALA A 383 5.62 4.40 -13.13
CA ALA A 383 6.09 3.02 -13.19
C ALA A 383 5.08 2.18 -13.98
N THR A 384 5.59 1.29 -14.85
CA THR A 384 4.75 0.43 -15.69
C THR A 384 4.93 -1.02 -15.28
N GLY A 385 3.83 -1.70 -15.04
CA GLY A 385 3.81 -3.10 -14.67
C GLY A 385 4.05 -3.34 -13.17
N GLY A 386 3.42 -4.37 -12.62
CA GLY A 386 3.53 -4.70 -11.22
C GLY A 386 2.67 -5.87 -10.78
N TYR A 387 2.72 -6.16 -9.48
CA TYR A 387 1.94 -7.19 -8.81
C TYR A 387 0.68 -6.60 -8.18
N ILE A 388 -0.38 -7.41 -8.13
CA ILE A 388 -1.61 -7.11 -7.42
C ILE A 388 -1.54 -7.84 -6.08
N LEU A 389 -1.57 -7.07 -4.99
CA LEU A 389 -1.37 -7.57 -3.63
C LEU A 389 -2.63 -7.35 -2.79
N LYS A 390 -3.17 -8.41 -2.18
CA LYS A 390 -4.14 -8.27 -1.09
C LYS A 390 -3.38 -7.89 0.18
N ASN A 391 -3.73 -6.75 0.76
CA ASN A 391 -3.12 -6.23 1.97
C ASN A 391 -4.05 -6.41 3.19
N SER A 392 -3.51 -6.22 4.39
CA SER A 392 -4.23 -6.37 5.67
C SER A 392 -4.40 -5.04 6.40
N TRP A 393 -4.56 -3.94 5.66
CA TRP A 393 -4.73 -2.60 6.21
C TRP A 393 -6.16 -2.09 6.04
N TRP A 394 -6.59 -1.24 6.97
CA TRP A 394 -7.86 -0.53 6.86
C TRP A 394 -7.76 0.61 5.82
N ASP A 395 -8.84 0.85 5.08
CA ASP A 395 -8.96 1.96 4.13
C ASP A 395 -9.66 3.16 4.78
N GLY A 396 -9.12 4.36 4.57
CA GLY A 396 -9.63 5.62 5.06
C GLY A 396 -8.55 6.46 5.75
N VAL A 397 -8.96 7.44 6.55
CA VAL A 397 -8.07 8.33 7.32
C VAL A 397 -8.31 8.21 8.81
N ASP A 398 -7.23 8.19 9.59
CA ASP A 398 -7.24 8.15 11.05
C ASP A 398 -8.14 6.99 11.57
N PRO A 399 -7.73 5.72 11.36
CA PRO A 399 -8.54 4.58 11.78
C PRO A 399 -8.90 4.70 13.27
N ALA A 400 -10.13 4.30 13.64
CA ALA A 400 -10.57 4.32 15.04
C ALA A 400 -9.59 3.58 15.96
N LEU A 401 -8.93 2.56 15.40
CA LEU A 401 -7.82 1.83 15.98
C LEU A 401 -6.66 1.80 14.97
N GLY A 402 -5.74 2.77 15.03
CA GLY A 402 -4.45 2.66 14.36
C GLY A 402 -3.51 3.84 14.65
N PRO A 403 -2.23 3.76 14.28
CA PRO A 403 -1.45 4.97 14.05
C PRO A 403 -2.14 5.79 12.96
N LYS A 404 -1.91 7.10 12.97
CA LYS A 404 -2.47 7.98 11.95
C LYS A 404 -1.92 7.58 10.59
N HIS A 405 -2.79 7.05 9.75
CA HIS A 405 -2.51 6.68 8.38
C HIS A 405 -3.66 7.14 7.49
N ALA A 406 -3.35 7.37 6.22
CA ALA A 406 -4.31 7.67 5.19
C ALA A 406 -4.12 6.65 4.06
N ARG A 407 -5.09 5.75 3.89
CA ARG A 407 -4.98 4.60 2.99
C ARG A 407 -6.19 4.49 2.10
N GLY A 408 -5.97 4.03 0.88
CA GLY A 408 -7.02 3.59 -0.02
C GLY A 408 -6.57 2.33 -0.73
N SER A 409 -7.53 1.65 -1.35
CA SER A 409 -7.27 0.42 -2.08
C SER A 409 -8.29 0.27 -3.20
N HIS A 410 -8.04 -0.71 -4.06
CA HIS A 410 -8.90 -0.99 -5.21
C HIS A 410 -9.26 -2.46 -5.31
N SER A 411 -10.14 -2.77 -6.24
CA SER A 411 -10.49 -4.12 -6.64
C SER A 411 -9.45 -4.75 -7.57
N ILE A 412 -9.41 -6.08 -7.63
CA ILE A 412 -8.58 -6.79 -8.62
C ILE A 412 -8.95 -6.36 -10.05
N ARG A 413 -10.23 -6.14 -10.34
CA ARG A 413 -10.73 -5.73 -11.66
C ARG A 413 -10.14 -4.40 -12.09
N TYR A 414 -10.02 -3.44 -11.17
CA TYR A 414 -9.40 -2.14 -11.44
C TYR A 414 -7.93 -2.31 -11.81
N TRP A 415 -7.16 -3.07 -11.03
CA TRP A 415 -5.73 -3.31 -11.32
C TRP A 415 -5.49 -4.11 -12.59
N LEU A 416 -6.41 -5.00 -12.96
CA LEU A 416 -6.39 -5.68 -14.26
C LEU A 416 -6.84 -4.77 -15.41
N GLN A 417 -7.34 -3.55 -15.14
CA GLN A 417 -7.94 -2.65 -16.12
C GLN A 417 -9.13 -3.31 -16.85
N ASP A 418 -9.92 -4.11 -16.13
CA ASP A 418 -11.16 -4.72 -16.61
C ASP A 418 -12.37 -3.80 -16.43
N ILE A 419 -12.20 -2.75 -15.62
CA ILE A 419 -13.18 -1.69 -15.35
C ILE A 419 -12.48 -0.33 -15.36
N GLN A 420 -13.26 0.71 -15.61
CA GLN A 420 -12.78 2.09 -15.55
C GLN A 420 -12.82 2.65 -14.12
N ALA A 421 -12.08 3.73 -13.89
CA ALA A 421 -12.06 4.42 -12.59
C ALA A 421 -13.46 4.85 -12.11
N PHE A 422 -14.37 5.20 -13.02
CA PHE A 422 -15.76 5.51 -12.67
C PHE A 422 -16.52 4.29 -12.14
N GLU A 423 -16.38 3.13 -12.79
CA GLU A 423 -17.06 1.89 -12.39
C GLU A 423 -16.51 1.36 -11.07
N GLU A 424 -15.21 1.55 -10.83
CA GLU A 424 -14.56 1.19 -9.58
C GLU A 424 -15.17 1.90 -8.37
N ARG A 425 -15.62 3.16 -8.51
CA ARG A 425 -16.20 3.95 -7.42
C ARG A 425 -17.47 3.37 -6.82
N PHE A 426 -18.13 2.43 -7.49
CA PHE A 426 -19.27 1.71 -6.94
C PHE A 426 -18.87 0.69 -5.87
N SER A 427 -17.63 0.18 -5.92
CA SER A 427 -17.10 -0.80 -4.96
C SER A 427 -16.06 -0.16 -4.03
N CYS A 428 -15.10 0.57 -4.61
CA CYS A 428 -13.97 1.19 -3.92
C CYS A 428 -13.94 2.71 -4.22
N PRO A 429 -14.88 3.50 -3.67
CA PRO A 429 -14.95 4.94 -3.90
C PRO A 429 -13.72 5.72 -3.43
N ASN A 430 -12.95 5.20 -2.46
CA ASN A 430 -11.81 5.90 -1.86
C ASN A 430 -12.15 7.35 -1.49
N SER A 431 -13.31 7.55 -0.83
CA SER A 431 -13.89 8.88 -0.57
C SER A 431 -12.98 9.81 0.24
N ALA A 432 -12.12 9.23 1.08
CA ALA A 432 -11.18 9.99 1.90
C ALA A 432 -9.95 10.49 1.11
N ASN A 433 -9.72 10.00 -0.12
CA ASN A 433 -8.61 10.42 -0.98
C ASN A 433 -8.95 11.78 -1.66
N PRO A 434 -8.16 12.84 -1.42
CA PRO A 434 -8.35 14.14 -2.06
C PRO A 434 -8.43 14.13 -3.59
N ASN A 435 -7.80 13.16 -4.25
CA ASN A 435 -7.88 12.98 -5.70
C ASN A 435 -9.30 12.62 -6.19
N ASN A 436 -10.16 12.10 -5.32
CA ASN A 436 -11.52 11.67 -5.64
C ASN A 436 -12.60 12.69 -5.26
N TRP A 437 -12.23 13.81 -4.65
CA TRP A 437 -13.15 14.88 -4.31
C TRP A 437 -13.59 15.64 -5.56
N TYR A 438 -14.85 16.05 -5.59
CA TYR A 438 -15.43 16.75 -6.71
C TYR A 438 -14.91 18.19 -6.81
N SER A 439 -14.36 18.56 -7.97
CA SER A 439 -13.92 19.92 -8.26
C SER A 439 -15.04 20.73 -8.92
N CYS A 440 -15.56 21.74 -8.22
CA CYS A 440 -16.67 22.58 -8.72
C CYS A 440 -16.29 23.56 -9.84
N GLN A 441 -15.01 23.72 -10.20
CA GLN A 441 -14.58 24.51 -11.37
C GLN A 441 -14.11 23.64 -12.55
N GLY A 442 -14.15 22.31 -12.39
CA GLY A 442 -13.57 21.36 -13.34
C GLY A 442 -12.03 21.44 -13.43
N SER A 443 -11.42 20.44 -14.05
CA SER A 443 -9.95 20.30 -14.20
C SER A 443 -9.28 21.39 -15.06
N VAL A 444 -10.06 22.35 -15.59
CA VAL A 444 -9.63 23.45 -16.46
C VAL A 444 -9.78 24.83 -15.80
N GLY A 445 -10.31 24.88 -14.57
CA GLY A 445 -10.32 26.07 -13.72
C GLY A 445 -8.95 26.33 -13.12
N VAL A 446 -7.96 26.67 -13.95
CA VAL A 446 -6.77 27.37 -13.44
C VAL A 446 -7.31 28.68 -12.89
N ILE A 447 -7.22 28.90 -11.57
CA ILE A 447 -7.24 30.25 -11.04
C ILE A 447 -6.16 30.96 -11.84
N LYS A 448 -6.54 31.79 -12.81
CA LYS A 448 -5.61 32.63 -13.55
C LYS A 448 -5.10 33.64 -12.54
N THR A 449 -4.14 33.23 -11.72
CA THR A 449 -3.24 34.11 -10.98
C THR A 449 -2.38 34.80 -12.02
N LYS A 450 -2.98 35.77 -12.73
CA LYS A 450 -2.18 36.86 -13.25
C LYS A 450 -1.51 37.47 -12.03
N GLN A 451 -0.23 37.16 -11.85
CA GLN A 451 0.69 37.78 -10.90
C GLN A 451 0.33 37.56 -9.41
N GLN A 452 0.78 36.45 -8.83
CA GLN A 452 1.45 36.38 -7.52
C GLN A 452 1.69 34.90 -7.20
N GLY A 453 2.89 34.58 -6.70
CA GLY A 453 3.41 33.22 -6.60
C GLY A 453 2.57 32.26 -5.76
N PHE A 454 2.83 30.96 -5.95
CA PHE A 454 2.29 29.81 -5.22
C PHE A 454 2.61 29.86 -3.73
N GLY A 455 2.07 30.81 -3.00
CA GLY A 455 2.36 30.92 -1.59
C GLY A 455 1.28 30.30 -0.71
N GLY A 456 1.66 30.04 0.55
CA GLY A 456 0.96 29.26 1.60
C GLY A 456 -0.52 29.59 1.82
N PRO A 457 -1.04 29.76 3.04
CA PRO A 457 -2.41 30.26 3.18
C PRO A 457 -2.48 31.69 2.60
N ILE A 458 -2.75 31.82 1.29
CA ILE A 458 -2.58 33.05 0.51
C ILE A 458 -3.84 33.42 -0.25
N ALA A 459 -4.10 34.74 -0.17
CA ALA A 459 -5.12 35.50 -0.87
C ALA A 459 -6.52 34.96 -0.64
N GLN A 460 -7.01 35.11 0.60
CA GLN A 460 -8.44 35.14 0.89
C GLN A 460 -9.11 36.21 0.01
N LYS A 461 -9.51 35.82 -1.19
CA LYS A 461 -10.29 36.69 -2.03
C LYS A 461 -11.71 36.65 -1.51
N VAL A 462 -12.10 37.74 -0.85
CA VAL A 462 -13.46 37.92 -0.36
C VAL A 462 -14.44 37.75 -1.52
N GLN A 463 -15.34 36.77 -1.38
CA GLN A 463 -16.45 36.56 -2.31
C GLN A 463 -17.66 37.35 -1.80
N VAL A 464 -17.85 38.55 -2.37
CA VAL A 464 -18.90 39.51 -1.96
C VAL A 464 -20.32 39.00 -2.32
N ASN A 465 -20.44 38.02 -3.22
CA ASN A 465 -21.70 37.34 -3.53
C ASN A 465 -21.52 35.82 -3.63
N ALA A 466 -21.24 35.18 -2.49
CA ALA A 466 -21.01 33.74 -2.38
C ALA A 466 -22.18 32.89 -2.91
N THR A 467 -23.42 33.38 -2.84
CA THR A 467 -24.63 32.59 -3.19
C THR A 467 -24.74 32.21 -4.66
N GLY A 468 -24.03 32.88 -5.56
CA GLY A 468 -23.98 32.55 -6.99
C GLY A 468 -22.76 31.69 -7.39
N ASP A 469 -22.00 31.19 -6.43
CA ASP A 469 -20.81 30.40 -6.71
C ASP A 469 -21.16 29.03 -7.31
N LEU A 470 -20.37 28.58 -8.29
CA LEU A 470 -20.55 27.29 -8.95
C LEU A 470 -20.57 26.12 -7.96
N CYS A 471 -19.81 26.19 -6.86
CA CYS A 471 -19.77 25.12 -5.87
C CYS A 471 -21.08 24.97 -5.08
N LEU A 472 -21.93 26.00 -5.07
CA LEU A 472 -23.21 26.01 -4.37
C LEU A 472 -24.41 25.69 -5.28
N LEU A 473 -24.17 25.52 -6.58
CA LEU A 473 -25.23 25.19 -7.53
C LEU A 473 -25.75 23.78 -7.31
N GLU A 474 -27.07 23.61 -7.47
CA GLU A 474 -27.72 22.31 -7.37
C GLU A 474 -27.22 21.37 -8.48
N GLU A 475 -26.93 21.90 -9.68
CA GLU A 475 -26.37 21.13 -10.78
C GLU A 475 -25.01 20.52 -10.42
N THR A 476 -24.16 21.27 -9.72
CA THR A 476 -22.86 20.80 -9.22
C THR A 476 -23.04 19.69 -8.20
N ARG A 477 -24.02 19.82 -7.30
CA ARG A 477 -24.36 18.78 -6.33
C ARG A 477 -24.81 17.48 -7.01
N GLN A 478 -25.66 17.60 -8.04
CA GLN A 478 -26.14 16.44 -8.78
C GLN A 478 -25.03 15.76 -9.59
N ASP A 479 -24.12 16.54 -10.18
CA ASP A 479 -22.98 16.00 -10.90
C ASP A 479 -22.01 15.27 -9.96
N ALA A 480 -21.74 15.84 -8.78
CA ALA A 480 -20.93 15.17 -7.75
C ALA A 480 -21.54 13.82 -7.31
N ILE A 481 -22.86 13.78 -7.09
CA ILE A 481 -23.59 12.54 -6.76
C ILE A 481 -23.46 11.52 -7.89
N ALA A 482 -23.65 11.94 -9.14
CA ALA A 482 -23.56 11.08 -10.32
C ALA A 482 -22.13 10.52 -10.50
N ASN A 483 -21.11 11.26 -10.09
CA ASN A 483 -19.70 10.86 -10.16
C ASN A 483 -19.23 10.04 -8.95
N ILE A 484 -20.06 9.86 -7.92
CA ILE A 484 -19.68 9.20 -6.66
C ILE A 484 -18.48 9.91 -6.03
N SER A 485 -18.47 11.25 -6.08
CA SER A 485 -17.39 12.08 -5.58
C SER A 485 -17.90 13.01 -4.48
N PRO A 486 -17.26 13.05 -3.29
CA PRO A 486 -17.62 14.00 -2.25
C PRO A 486 -17.46 15.44 -2.71
N LEU A 487 -18.45 16.28 -2.42
CA LEU A 487 -18.48 17.70 -2.75
C LEU A 487 -18.19 18.58 -1.54
N HIS A 488 -18.77 18.22 -0.39
CA HIS A 488 -18.70 19.00 0.83
C HIS A 488 -17.62 18.44 1.76
N LEU A 489 -16.70 19.30 2.19
CA LEU A 489 -15.61 18.94 3.08
C LEU A 489 -15.72 19.71 4.41
N ASN A 490 -15.33 19.03 5.49
CA ASN A 490 -15.19 19.57 6.84
C ASN A 490 -13.72 19.74 7.20
N CYS A 491 -13.43 20.80 7.92
CA CYS A 491 -12.12 21.02 8.53
C CYS A 491 -11.91 20.11 9.75
N LEU A 492 -10.78 19.39 9.77
CA LEU A 492 -10.33 18.60 10.92
C LEU A 492 -9.20 19.29 11.71
N ASP A 493 -8.60 20.35 11.16
CA ASP A 493 -7.54 21.11 11.84
C ASP A 493 -8.06 21.86 13.08
N LYS A 494 -7.75 21.32 14.26
CA LYS A 494 -8.12 21.91 15.55
C LYS A 494 -7.37 23.20 15.86
N SER A 495 -6.21 23.43 15.23
CA SER A 495 -5.40 24.63 15.46
C SER A 495 -5.95 25.86 14.74
N SER A 496 -6.86 25.65 13.77
CA SER A 496 -7.40 26.67 12.89
C SER A 496 -6.33 27.43 12.09
N GLN A 497 -5.20 26.77 11.81
CA GLN A 497 -4.08 27.37 11.05
C GLN A 497 -4.22 27.11 9.55
N LEU A 498 -4.75 25.95 9.18
CA LEU A 498 -4.92 25.52 7.78
C LEU A 498 -6.36 25.69 7.29
N CYS A 499 -7.33 25.47 8.18
CA CYS A 499 -8.75 25.67 7.90
C CYS A 499 -9.51 26.03 9.19
N THR A 500 -10.66 26.68 9.05
CA THR A 500 -11.56 27.04 10.15
C THR A 500 -12.59 25.93 10.44
N PRO A 501 -12.66 25.38 11.67
CA PRO A 501 -13.70 24.42 12.07
C PRO A 501 -15.12 25.00 11.97
N GLY A 502 -16.08 24.17 11.56
CA GLY A 502 -17.49 24.53 11.46
C GLY A 502 -17.90 25.26 10.18
N LEU A 503 -16.96 25.55 9.27
CA LEU A 503 -17.23 25.99 7.91
C LEU A 503 -17.26 24.81 6.94
N THR A 504 -17.86 25.02 5.77
CA THR A 504 -17.91 24.05 4.68
C THR A 504 -16.92 24.42 3.60
N TYR A 505 -16.17 23.45 3.10
CA TYR A 505 -15.17 23.66 2.06
C TYR A 505 -15.53 22.88 0.80
N PHE A 506 -15.16 23.45 -0.35
CA PHE A 506 -15.35 22.84 -1.65
C PHE A 506 -14.03 22.87 -2.41
N THR A 507 -13.69 21.76 -3.07
CA THR A 507 -12.47 21.68 -3.89
C THR A 507 -12.60 22.56 -5.13
N ARG A 508 -11.67 23.51 -5.31
CA ARG A 508 -11.50 24.24 -6.57
C ARG A 508 -10.56 23.47 -7.50
N ASN A 509 -9.35 23.19 -7.03
CA ASN A 509 -8.29 22.61 -7.82
C ASN A 509 -7.25 21.95 -6.89
N LEU A 510 -6.68 20.84 -7.33
CA LEU A 510 -5.54 20.19 -6.71
C LEU A 510 -4.40 20.12 -7.74
N THR A 511 -3.29 20.79 -7.45
CA THR A 511 -2.16 20.90 -8.39
C THR A 511 -0.89 20.31 -7.80
N LEU A 512 -0.29 19.34 -8.49
CA LEU A 512 1.04 18.80 -8.16
C LEU A 512 2.12 19.87 -8.40
N VAL A 513 2.89 20.18 -7.36
CA VAL A 513 3.97 21.18 -7.41
C VAL A 513 5.37 20.57 -7.32
N GLY A 514 5.46 19.30 -6.94
CA GLY A 514 6.66 18.50 -7.06
C GLY A 514 6.87 17.53 -5.91
N ASP A 515 7.52 16.40 -6.19
CA ASP A 515 7.83 15.35 -5.20
C ASP A 515 6.63 14.96 -4.34
N HIS A 516 5.50 14.71 -5.01
CA HIS A 516 4.20 14.38 -4.41
C HIS A 516 3.53 15.48 -3.58
N PHE A 517 4.14 16.66 -3.44
CA PHE A 517 3.48 17.82 -2.84
C PHE A 517 2.47 18.42 -3.79
N ASN A 518 1.31 18.74 -3.23
CA ASN A 518 0.17 19.31 -3.92
C ASN A 518 -0.27 20.62 -3.25
N VAL A 519 -0.76 21.54 -4.05
CA VAL A 519 -1.47 22.74 -3.60
C VAL A 519 -2.95 22.52 -3.84
N LEU A 520 -3.72 22.43 -2.76
CA LEU A 520 -5.18 22.36 -2.79
C LEU A 520 -5.76 23.75 -2.63
N CYS A 521 -6.48 24.22 -3.64
CA CYS A 521 -7.27 25.45 -3.58
C CYS A 521 -8.74 25.11 -3.31
N LEU A 522 -9.36 25.90 -2.45
CA LEU A 522 -10.66 25.66 -1.84
C LEU A 522 -11.53 26.91 -1.93
N PHE A 523 -12.84 26.68 -1.96
CA PHE A 523 -13.83 27.69 -1.58
C PHE A 523 -14.27 27.41 -0.14
N GLU A 524 -13.91 28.30 0.77
CA GLU A 524 -14.38 28.32 2.16
C GLU A 524 -15.71 29.06 2.22
N TYR A 525 -16.77 28.31 2.52
CA TYR A 525 -18.13 28.83 2.57
C TYR A 525 -18.60 29.06 4.01
N ASN A 526 -18.93 30.33 4.30
CA ASN A 526 -19.58 30.72 5.54
C ASN A 526 -20.99 31.24 5.24
N LYS A 527 -22.00 30.42 5.55
CA LYS A 527 -23.42 30.73 5.34
C LYS A 527 -23.89 32.03 6.04
N THR A 528 -23.25 32.41 7.14
CA THR A 528 -23.65 33.55 7.99
C THR A 528 -22.73 34.75 7.87
N GLY A 529 -21.67 34.64 7.06
CA GLY A 529 -20.59 35.61 7.02
C GLY A 529 -19.98 35.74 5.63
N VAL A 530 -18.70 36.10 5.62
CA VAL A 530 -17.92 36.27 4.40
C VAL A 530 -17.31 34.93 4.00
N SER A 531 -17.40 34.60 2.71
CA SER A 531 -16.77 33.41 2.13
C SER A 531 -15.52 33.80 1.36
N HIS A 532 -14.57 32.88 1.24
CA HIS A 532 -13.24 33.13 0.69
C HIS A 532 -12.81 32.02 -0.26
N ASP A 533 -12.07 32.38 -1.32
CA ASP A 533 -11.18 31.40 -1.94
C ASP A 533 -9.85 31.41 -1.20
N LEU A 534 -9.28 30.25 -0.93
CA LEU A 534 -7.97 30.09 -0.29
C LEU A 534 -7.22 28.89 -0.90
N CYS A 535 -5.90 28.86 -0.75
CA CYS A 535 -5.11 27.67 -1.07
C CYS A 535 -4.32 27.24 0.16
N LEU A 536 -4.22 25.93 0.37
CA LEU A 536 -3.35 25.33 1.37
C LEU A 536 -1.88 25.47 0.91
N PRO A 537 -0.91 25.50 1.85
CA PRO A 537 0.49 25.33 1.48
C PRO A 537 0.73 24.01 0.74
N PRO A 538 1.87 23.84 0.04
CA PRO A 538 2.23 22.56 -0.55
C PRO A 538 2.25 21.45 0.50
N MET A 539 1.42 20.43 0.33
CA MET A 539 1.22 19.32 1.28
C MET A 539 1.15 17.99 0.55
N LEU A 540 1.54 16.89 1.20
CA LEU A 540 1.29 15.55 0.65
C LEU A 540 -0.22 15.27 0.64
N ILE A 541 -0.68 14.38 -0.24
CA ILE A 541 -2.10 14.04 -0.34
C ILE A 541 -2.63 13.47 0.99
N GLN A 542 -1.81 12.69 1.70
CA GLN A 542 -2.14 12.17 3.03
C GLN A 542 -2.34 13.30 4.05
N ASP A 543 -1.46 14.32 4.07
CA ASP A 543 -1.58 15.46 4.99
C ASP A 543 -2.84 16.29 4.70
N ILE A 544 -3.20 16.43 3.42
CA ILE A 544 -4.46 17.07 3.01
C ILE A 544 -5.64 16.26 3.56
N ALA A 545 -5.60 14.94 3.44
CA ALA A 545 -6.65 14.06 3.95
C ALA A 545 -6.76 14.10 5.48
N HIS A 546 -5.67 14.34 6.22
CA HIS A 546 -5.71 14.60 7.66
C HIS A 546 -6.20 16.00 8.04
N THR A 547 -6.21 16.95 7.10
CA THR A 547 -6.63 18.34 7.33
C THR A 547 -8.11 18.54 7.02
N LEU A 548 -8.60 17.91 5.96
CA LEU A 548 -9.97 18.00 5.47
C LEU A 548 -10.51 16.59 5.18
N GLN A 549 -11.79 16.37 5.50
CA GLN A 549 -12.49 15.14 5.16
C GLN A 549 -13.88 15.45 4.59
N PRO A 550 -14.44 14.58 3.75
CA PRO A 550 -15.86 14.63 3.40
C PRO A 550 -16.77 14.74 4.62
N VAL A 551 -17.92 15.40 4.43
CA VAL A 551 -19.04 15.29 5.38
C VAL A 551 -19.47 13.83 5.50
N ALA A 552 -19.99 13.44 6.67
CA ALA A 552 -20.31 12.04 6.96
C ALA A 552 -21.31 11.42 5.97
N GLU A 553 -22.22 12.23 5.43
CA GLU A 553 -23.24 11.81 4.46
C GLU A 553 -22.66 11.51 3.07
N GLU A 554 -21.47 12.04 2.76
CA GLU A 554 -20.78 11.86 1.49
C GLU A 554 -19.56 10.93 1.60
N LEU A 555 -19.18 10.57 2.82
CA LEU A 555 -18.12 9.60 3.08
C LEU A 555 -18.65 8.18 2.81
N ARG A 556 -18.23 7.58 1.70
CA ARG A 556 -18.54 6.19 1.34
C ARG A 556 -17.36 5.28 1.61
N GLU A 557 -17.60 4.20 2.35
CA GLU A 557 -16.61 3.17 2.65
C GLU A 557 -16.37 2.28 1.43
N ASN A 558 -15.14 1.75 1.32
CA ASN A 558 -14.81 0.70 0.36
C ASN A 558 -15.42 -0.63 0.80
N ASP A 559 -15.99 -1.40 -0.14
CA ASP A 559 -16.51 -2.74 0.13
C ASP A 559 -15.35 -3.69 0.47
N PRO A 560 -15.22 -4.19 1.72
CA PRO A 560 -14.11 -5.06 2.12
C PRO A 560 -14.11 -6.42 1.39
N ASP A 561 -15.23 -6.81 0.76
CA ASP A 561 -15.32 -8.04 -0.02
C ASP A 561 -14.68 -7.91 -1.40
N LEU A 562 -14.56 -6.69 -1.92
CA LEU A 562 -14.12 -6.39 -3.28
C LEU A 562 -12.83 -5.59 -3.34
N CYS A 563 -12.59 -4.75 -2.34
CA CYS A 563 -11.43 -3.87 -2.21
C CYS A 563 -10.35 -4.50 -1.32
N GLY A 564 -9.30 -3.75 -0.99
CA GLY A 564 -8.16 -4.21 -0.20
C GLY A 564 -6.96 -4.65 -1.02
N PHE A 565 -6.97 -4.38 -2.33
CA PHE A 565 -5.86 -4.70 -3.21
C PHE A 565 -5.03 -3.47 -3.52
N TYR A 566 -3.72 -3.66 -3.49
CA TYR A 566 -2.67 -2.70 -3.73
C TYR A 566 -1.88 -3.10 -4.98
N PHE A 567 -1.20 -2.12 -5.58
CA PHE A 567 -0.32 -2.35 -6.70
C PHE A 567 1.14 -2.17 -6.30
N PHE A 568 1.97 -3.18 -6.54
CA PHE A 568 3.40 -3.17 -6.22
C PHE A 568 4.21 -3.17 -7.53
N PRO A 569 4.78 -2.02 -7.94
CA PRO A 569 5.45 -1.91 -9.23
C PRO A 569 6.71 -2.76 -9.32
N TYR A 570 7.02 -3.30 -10.51
CA TYR A 570 8.30 -4.00 -10.74
C TYR A 570 9.50 -3.08 -10.51
N GLN A 571 9.34 -1.78 -10.79
CA GLN A 571 10.36 -0.77 -10.51
C GLN A 571 10.72 -0.72 -9.03
N LYS A 572 9.73 -0.81 -8.12
CA LYS A 572 9.97 -0.82 -6.68
C LYS A 572 10.78 -2.05 -6.27
N GLN A 573 10.41 -3.24 -6.77
CA GLN A 573 11.19 -4.46 -6.54
C GLN A 573 12.66 -4.29 -6.98
N LEU A 574 12.88 -3.71 -8.17
CA LEU A 574 14.22 -3.48 -8.70
C LEU A 574 15.02 -2.51 -7.84
N ASP A 575 14.42 -1.40 -7.43
CA ASP A 575 15.10 -0.38 -6.62
C ASP A 575 15.38 -0.88 -5.19
N GLN A 576 14.51 -1.70 -4.62
CA GLN A 576 14.76 -2.44 -3.38
C GLN A 576 15.96 -3.40 -3.54
N TYR A 577 15.98 -4.20 -4.61
CA TYR A 577 17.07 -5.12 -4.90
C TYR A 577 18.42 -4.39 -5.04
N GLN A 578 18.44 -3.25 -5.73
CA GLN A 578 19.66 -2.42 -5.88
C GLN A 578 20.19 -1.88 -4.55
N ARG A 579 19.32 -1.75 -3.54
CA ARG A 579 19.66 -1.35 -2.16
C ARG A 579 20.05 -2.53 -1.27
N GLY A 580 20.03 -3.76 -1.80
CA GLY A 580 20.27 -4.97 -1.03
C GLY A 580 19.10 -5.36 -0.13
N TRP A 581 17.90 -4.83 -0.39
CA TRP A 581 16.68 -5.22 0.32
C TRP A 581 16.06 -6.43 -0.37
N GLU A 582 15.34 -7.23 0.42
CA GLU A 582 14.80 -8.49 -0.05
C GLU A 582 13.28 -8.38 -0.27
N MET A 583 12.82 -8.89 -1.41
CA MET A 583 11.43 -9.19 -1.69
C MET A 583 11.34 -10.65 -2.11
N THR A 584 10.55 -11.44 -1.41
CA THR A 584 10.38 -12.87 -1.67
C THR A 584 8.91 -13.21 -1.80
N VAL A 585 8.61 -14.23 -2.61
CA VAL A 585 7.26 -14.78 -2.74
C VAL A 585 7.29 -16.26 -2.37
N ASP A 586 6.54 -16.60 -1.33
CA ASP A 586 6.40 -17.94 -0.80
C ASP A 586 5.15 -18.61 -1.36
N ASN A 587 5.38 -19.61 -2.21
CA ASN A 587 4.36 -20.47 -2.79
C ASN A 587 4.15 -21.70 -1.90
N LEU A 588 3.07 -21.66 -1.12
CA LEU A 588 2.64 -22.74 -0.24
C LEU A 588 1.66 -23.67 -0.96
N ASP A 589 2.14 -24.86 -1.31
CA ASP A 589 1.31 -25.94 -1.81
C ASP A 589 0.70 -26.71 -0.65
N VAL A 590 -0.62 -26.58 -0.48
CA VAL A 590 -1.37 -27.23 0.60
C VAL A 590 -2.58 -27.99 0.10
N THR A 591 -2.91 -29.07 0.80
CA THR A 591 -4.12 -29.87 0.57
C THR A 591 -4.97 -29.92 1.83
N TRP A 592 -6.27 -29.68 1.69
CA TRP A 592 -7.24 -29.83 2.76
C TRP A 592 -7.84 -31.23 2.79
N ALA A 593 -8.00 -31.82 3.97
CA ALA A 593 -8.67 -33.10 4.08
C ALA A 593 -10.17 -32.95 3.76
N PRO A 594 -10.85 -33.96 3.16
CA PRO A 594 -12.29 -33.88 2.89
C PRO A 594 -13.13 -33.60 4.15
N GLN A 595 -12.66 -34.08 5.31
CA GLN A 595 -13.29 -33.83 6.61
C GLN A 595 -13.33 -32.34 6.99
N SER A 596 -12.50 -31.48 6.39
CA SER A 596 -12.47 -30.04 6.69
C SER A 596 -13.66 -29.27 6.16
N TYR A 597 -14.49 -29.89 5.32
CA TYR A 597 -15.66 -29.26 4.72
C TYR A 597 -16.94 -29.72 5.38
N ALA A 598 -17.79 -28.76 5.76
CA ALA A 598 -19.09 -29.06 6.38
C ALA A 598 -20.01 -29.90 5.48
N ALA A 599 -19.85 -29.82 4.16
CA ALA A 599 -20.53 -30.69 3.18
C ALA A 599 -20.26 -32.19 3.42
N ASN A 600 -19.12 -32.55 4.02
CA ASN A 600 -18.76 -33.93 4.34
C ASN A 600 -19.06 -34.33 5.79
N ALA A 601 -19.72 -33.48 6.58
CA ALA A 601 -19.92 -33.71 8.02
C ALA A 601 -20.56 -35.07 8.35
N ALA A 602 -21.48 -35.55 7.52
CA ALA A 602 -22.13 -36.85 7.71
C ALA A 602 -21.15 -38.04 7.69
N LYS A 603 -20.00 -37.90 7.00
CA LYS A 603 -18.95 -38.93 6.94
C LYS A 603 -18.01 -38.90 8.15
N PHE A 604 -18.03 -37.81 8.92
CA PHE A 604 -17.12 -37.59 10.06
C PHE A 604 -17.89 -37.11 11.30
N PRO A 605 -18.84 -37.91 11.83
CA PRO A 605 -19.76 -37.48 12.90
C PRO A 605 -19.09 -37.22 14.26
N HIS A 606 -17.81 -37.58 14.41
CA HIS A 606 -17.02 -37.35 15.62
C HIS A 606 -16.39 -35.95 15.68
N LEU A 607 -16.42 -35.19 14.59
CA LEU A 607 -15.88 -33.83 14.48
C LEU A 607 -16.97 -32.78 14.67
N ASP A 608 -16.60 -31.60 15.14
CA ASP A 608 -17.52 -30.48 15.39
C ASP A 608 -17.43 -29.43 14.28
N TYR A 609 -18.50 -29.32 13.50
CA TYR A 609 -18.60 -28.39 12.38
C TYR A 609 -19.28 -27.06 12.75
N SER A 610 -19.69 -26.86 14.01
CA SER A 610 -20.37 -25.63 14.44
C SER A 610 -19.55 -24.37 14.14
N LEU A 611 -18.26 -24.37 14.48
CA LEU A 611 -17.36 -23.25 14.23
C LEU A 611 -17.11 -23.02 12.74
N VAL A 612 -16.94 -24.09 11.94
CA VAL A 612 -16.78 -23.95 10.48
C VAL A 612 -18.02 -23.30 9.87
N ARG A 613 -19.21 -23.72 10.26
CA ARG A 613 -20.48 -23.15 9.76
C ARG A 613 -20.63 -21.68 10.18
N ASN A 614 -20.30 -21.34 11.42
CA ASN A 614 -20.37 -19.97 11.92
C ASN A 614 -19.36 -19.04 11.25
N SER A 615 -18.25 -19.59 10.76
CA SER A 615 -17.24 -18.85 9.98
C SER A 615 -17.44 -18.94 8.47
N THR A 616 -18.44 -19.68 8.00
CA THR A 616 -18.77 -19.73 6.57
C THR A 616 -19.56 -18.47 6.21
N LYS A 617 -18.97 -17.62 5.38
CA LYS A 617 -19.52 -16.32 4.98
C LYS A 617 -19.82 -16.33 3.48
N LYS A 618 -20.73 -15.43 3.07
CA LYS A 618 -20.94 -15.11 1.66
C LYS A 618 -20.12 -13.89 1.32
N GLN A 619 -19.44 -13.93 0.17
CA GLN A 619 -18.76 -12.78 -0.39
C GLN A 619 -19.69 -12.10 -1.40
N HIS A 620 -19.74 -10.77 -1.37
CA HIS A 620 -20.41 -9.99 -2.40
C HIS A 620 -19.83 -10.29 -3.78
N ILE A 621 -20.71 -10.24 -4.77
CA ILE A 621 -20.31 -10.32 -6.17
C ILE A 621 -20.11 -8.87 -6.64
N PRO A 622 -19.06 -8.58 -7.44
CA PRO A 622 -18.86 -7.25 -8.00
C PRO A 622 -20.16 -6.71 -8.61
N ALA A 623 -20.58 -5.51 -8.21
CA ALA A 623 -21.69 -4.83 -8.85
C ALA A 623 -21.27 -4.40 -10.27
N ASP A 624 -22.13 -4.64 -11.26
CA ASP A 624 -21.96 -4.03 -12.57
C ASP A 624 -22.41 -2.57 -12.48
N ALA A 625 -21.61 -1.66 -13.07
CA ALA A 625 -22.01 -0.27 -13.14
C ALA A 625 -23.33 -0.16 -13.92
N PRO A 626 -24.31 0.62 -13.43
CA PRO A 626 -25.54 0.83 -14.17
C PRO A 626 -25.20 1.45 -15.54
N PRO A 627 -25.91 1.08 -16.62
CA PRO A 627 -25.56 1.50 -17.97
C PRO A 627 -25.54 3.02 -18.22
N PHE A 628 -26.03 3.86 -17.28
CA PHE A 628 -25.86 5.31 -17.29
C PHE A 628 -25.85 5.92 -15.86
N PRO A 629 -25.00 6.92 -15.56
CA PRO A 629 -24.93 7.60 -14.25
C PRO A 629 -26.23 8.28 -13.80
N LEU A 630 -27.14 8.60 -14.74
CA LEU A 630 -28.37 9.35 -14.49
C LEU A 630 -29.46 8.55 -13.74
N ALA A 631 -29.31 7.24 -13.57
CA ALA A 631 -30.31 6.42 -12.88
C ALA A 631 -30.40 6.69 -11.37
N VAL A 632 -29.33 7.24 -10.77
CA VAL A 632 -29.25 7.55 -9.32
C VAL A 632 -30.04 8.82 -8.96
N LEU A 633 -30.37 9.68 -9.95
CA LEU A 633 -31.07 10.95 -9.74
C LEU A 633 -32.59 10.82 -9.52
N LYS A 634 -33.13 9.59 -9.36
CA LYS A 634 -34.57 9.33 -9.22
C LYS A 634 -34.98 8.68 -7.88
N GLN A 635 -34.08 8.58 -6.92
CA GLN A 635 -34.39 8.23 -5.52
C GLN A 635 -33.96 9.38 -4.62
#